data_AF-A0A938SPU7-F1
#
_entry.id   AF-A0A938SPU7-F1
#
_cell.length_a   1.000
_cell.length_b   1.000
_cell.length_c   1.000
_cell.angle_alpha   90.00
_cell.angle_beta   90.00
_cell.angle_gamma   90.00
#
_symmetry.space_group_name_H-M   'P 1'
#
loop_
_entity.id
_entity.type
_entity.pdbx_description
1 polymer ?
#
loop_
_entity_poly.entity_id
_entity_poly.type
_entity_poly.pdbx_seq_one_letter_code
_entity_poly.pdbx_strand_id
1 'polypeptide(L)'
;PSPSTETKSGRAILAADPHTPGSLGIAISEAVEAAVQSDDSHYTLGSVLNHVMLHQTVIGLEVERQMREAGDYPDVMIGCCGGGSNFAGLVFPFMPDKLRGKELRFVAVEPCSCPTMSRGQFRYDFGDTSQLTPLIKMFTLGHNFVPPGIHAGGLRYHGMAPLVSFALKLGLIEATAFHQVECFQAAQMFAETEGTIPAPESSHAIRAAIVEAERCREENTEKCIVFNLSGHGLCDLSAYDRYLSGDLEDFEYPQEKIQASLAELPLIPDPGSQ
;
A
#
# COMPACT_ATOMS: atom_id res chain seq x y z
N PRO A 1 9.27 -12.29 -17.32
CA PRO A 1 9.59 -10.97 -16.73
C PRO A 1 8.72 -9.92 -17.41
N SER A 2 8.26 -8.91 -16.68
CA SER A 2 7.41 -7.83 -17.20
C SER A 2 8.20 -6.51 -17.12
N PRO A 3 8.28 -5.69 -18.19
CA PRO A 3 7.60 -5.85 -19.47
C PRO A 3 8.14 -7.01 -20.32
N SER A 4 7.26 -7.77 -20.97
CA SER A 4 7.60 -8.89 -21.85
C SER A 4 7.51 -8.53 -23.33
N THR A 5 8.07 -9.38 -24.20
CA THR A 5 7.87 -9.28 -25.66
C THR A 5 6.62 -10.01 -26.14
N GLU A 6 5.85 -10.65 -25.24
CA GLU A 6 4.72 -11.52 -25.57
C GLU A 6 3.44 -10.71 -25.84
N THR A 7 3.26 -9.58 -25.16
CA THR A 7 2.07 -8.71 -25.29
C THR A 7 2.34 -7.44 -26.12
N LYS A 8 1.31 -6.79 -26.65
CA LYS A 8 1.45 -5.49 -27.33
C LYS A 8 1.85 -4.40 -26.35
N SER A 9 1.27 -4.39 -25.14
CA SER A 9 1.64 -3.49 -24.05
C SER A 9 3.12 -3.59 -23.71
N GLY A 10 3.61 -4.81 -23.46
CA GLY A 10 5.03 -5.04 -23.12
C GLY A 10 5.98 -4.62 -24.25
N ARG A 11 5.66 -4.97 -25.51
CA ARG A 11 6.45 -4.53 -26.67
C ARG A 11 6.48 -3.01 -26.84
N ALA A 12 5.34 -2.33 -26.64
CA ALA A 12 5.27 -0.87 -26.74
C ALA A 12 6.14 -0.19 -25.67
N ILE A 13 6.11 -0.70 -24.44
CA ILE A 13 6.92 -0.18 -23.33
C ILE A 13 8.42 -0.41 -23.59
N LEU A 14 8.82 -1.62 -23.99
CA LEU A 14 10.22 -1.93 -24.31
C LEU A 14 10.75 -1.12 -25.50
N ALA A 15 9.88 -0.75 -26.45
CA ALA A 15 10.26 0.12 -27.55
C ALA A 15 10.51 1.57 -27.10
N ALA A 16 9.80 2.05 -26.07
CA ALA A 16 9.99 3.38 -25.49
C ALA A 16 11.19 3.43 -24.52
N ASP A 17 11.34 2.41 -23.67
CA ASP A 17 12.46 2.27 -22.73
C ASP A 17 12.89 0.79 -22.62
N PRO A 18 13.93 0.37 -23.38
CA PRO A 18 14.45 -1.00 -23.35
C PRO A 18 15.08 -1.41 -22.00
N HIS A 19 15.39 -0.44 -21.12
CA HIS A 19 16.07 -0.67 -19.85
C HIS A 19 15.15 -0.43 -18.64
N THR A 20 13.85 -0.29 -18.87
CA THR A 20 12.89 -0.07 -17.79
C THR A 20 12.94 -1.21 -16.77
N PRO A 21 12.90 -0.89 -15.45
CA PRO A 21 12.82 -1.92 -14.41
C PRO A 21 11.42 -2.57 -14.32
N GLY A 22 10.45 -2.05 -15.08
CA GLY A 22 9.04 -2.42 -14.97
C GLY A 22 8.32 -1.78 -13.78
N SER A 23 7.00 -1.95 -13.74
CA SER A 23 6.14 -1.50 -12.64
C SER A 23 4.96 -2.44 -12.49
N LEU A 24 4.21 -2.33 -11.38
CA LEU A 24 3.01 -3.14 -11.19
C LEU A 24 1.93 -2.78 -12.22
N GLY A 25 1.79 -1.50 -12.59
CA GLY A 25 0.87 -1.05 -13.63
C GLY A 25 1.18 -1.66 -15.01
N ILE A 26 2.46 -1.83 -15.33
CA ILE A 26 2.91 -2.51 -16.55
C ILE A 26 2.52 -3.99 -16.51
N ALA A 27 2.81 -4.68 -15.41
CA ALA A 27 2.46 -6.09 -15.25
C ALA A 27 0.94 -6.33 -15.30
N ILE A 28 0.13 -5.43 -14.73
CA ILE A 28 -1.34 -5.48 -14.82
C ILE A 28 -1.77 -5.33 -16.28
N SER A 29 -1.18 -4.38 -17.02
CA SER A 29 -1.49 -4.17 -18.44
C SER A 29 -1.29 -5.45 -19.26
N GLU A 30 -0.12 -6.08 -19.11
CA GLU A 30 0.20 -7.31 -19.83
C GLU A 30 -0.70 -8.48 -19.43
N ALA A 31 -1.00 -8.62 -18.14
CA ALA A 31 -1.85 -9.71 -17.65
C ALA A 31 -3.31 -9.55 -18.10
N VAL A 32 -3.84 -8.32 -18.10
CA VAL A 32 -5.18 -8.02 -18.65
C VAL A 32 -5.21 -8.29 -20.15
N GLU A 33 -4.20 -7.82 -20.90
CA GLU A 33 -4.11 -8.06 -22.34
C GLU A 33 -4.09 -9.57 -22.65
N ALA A 34 -3.26 -10.34 -21.95
CA ALA A 34 -3.15 -11.78 -22.15
C ALA A 34 -4.45 -12.52 -21.82
N ALA A 35 -5.13 -12.15 -20.73
CA ALA A 35 -6.38 -12.80 -20.33
C ALA A 35 -7.54 -12.48 -21.29
N VAL A 36 -7.66 -11.24 -21.78
CA VAL A 36 -8.73 -10.84 -22.69
C VAL A 36 -8.57 -11.48 -24.08
N GLN A 37 -7.36 -11.89 -24.45
CA GLN A 37 -7.08 -12.58 -25.72
C GLN A 37 -7.33 -14.09 -25.67
N SER A 38 -7.70 -14.65 -24.51
CA SER A 38 -7.90 -16.08 -24.30
C SER A 38 -9.31 -16.37 -23.80
N ASP A 39 -10.04 -17.27 -24.46
CA ASP A 39 -11.40 -17.64 -24.07
C ASP A 39 -11.43 -18.48 -22.78
N ASP A 40 -10.32 -19.14 -22.44
CA ASP A 40 -10.20 -20.06 -21.29
C ASP A 40 -9.45 -19.43 -20.10
N SER A 41 -9.32 -18.10 -20.06
CA SER A 41 -8.56 -17.40 -19.03
C SER A 41 -9.35 -16.27 -18.39
N HIS A 42 -9.16 -16.12 -17.08
CA HIS A 42 -9.74 -15.01 -16.32
C HIS A 42 -8.64 -14.29 -15.57
N TYR A 43 -8.69 -12.96 -15.61
CA TYR A 43 -7.79 -12.13 -14.84
C TYR A 43 -8.41 -11.77 -13.48
N THR A 44 -7.65 -12.00 -12.41
CA THR A 44 -8.02 -11.58 -11.05
C THR A 44 -7.05 -10.53 -10.55
N LEU A 45 -7.53 -9.30 -10.39
CA LEU A 45 -6.74 -8.21 -9.84
C LEU A 45 -6.67 -8.37 -8.30
N GLY A 46 -5.46 -8.59 -7.78
CA GLY A 46 -5.24 -9.05 -6.39
C GLY A 46 -5.27 -7.98 -5.28
N SER A 47 -5.61 -6.71 -5.59
CA SER A 47 -5.74 -5.63 -4.60
C SER A 47 -6.65 -4.52 -5.13
N VAL A 48 -6.73 -3.37 -4.45
CA VAL A 48 -7.42 -2.13 -4.88
C VAL A 48 -8.95 -2.22 -4.97
N LEU A 49 -9.49 -3.25 -5.60
CA LEU A 49 -10.92 -3.40 -5.88
C LEU A 49 -11.71 -3.74 -4.62
N ASN A 50 -12.95 -3.26 -4.57
CA ASN A 50 -13.82 -3.39 -3.40
C ASN A 50 -14.05 -4.84 -2.97
N HIS A 51 -14.17 -5.77 -3.94
CA HIS A 51 -14.35 -7.19 -3.60
C HIS A 51 -13.12 -7.80 -2.93
N VAL A 52 -11.91 -7.33 -3.25
CA VAL A 52 -10.69 -7.75 -2.55
C VAL A 52 -10.68 -7.22 -1.12
N MET A 53 -11.10 -5.96 -0.92
CA MET A 53 -11.24 -5.40 0.44
C MET A 53 -12.22 -6.24 1.26
N LEU A 54 -13.37 -6.59 0.66
CA LEU A 54 -14.39 -7.43 1.28
C LEU A 54 -13.83 -8.82 1.66
N HIS A 55 -13.10 -9.48 0.78
CA HIS A 55 -12.52 -10.78 1.10
C HIS A 55 -11.50 -10.69 2.24
N GLN A 56 -10.76 -9.59 2.34
CA GLN A 56 -9.77 -9.35 3.38
C GLN A 56 -10.38 -8.97 4.73
N THR A 57 -11.69 -8.65 4.83
CA THR A 57 -12.31 -8.31 6.12
C THR A 57 -12.29 -9.44 7.14
N VAL A 58 -12.02 -10.68 6.69
CA VAL A 58 -11.77 -11.81 7.60
C VAL A 58 -10.70 -11.47 8.64
N ILE A 59 -9.67 -10.70 8.27
CA ILE A 59 -8.61 -10.24 9.17
C ILE A 59 -9.20 -9.47 10.36
N GLY A 60 -9.91 -8.36 10.08
CA GLY A 60 -10.46 -7.52 11.14
C GLY A 60 -11.60 -8.21 11.92
N LEU A 61 -12.38 -9.08 11.28
CA LEU A 61 -13.42 -9.85 11.96
C LEU A 61 -12.83 -10.86 12.97
N GLU A 62 -11.70 -11.49 12.62
CA GLU A 62 -10.96 -12.36 13.54
C GLU A 62 -10.33 -11.56 14.67
N VAL A 63 -9.71 -10.41 14.37
CA VAL A 63 -9.15 -9.51 15.39
C VAL A 63 -10.23 -9.02 16.36
N GLU A 64 -11.42 -8.61 15.87
CA GLU A 64 -12.52 -8.17 16.74
C GLU A 64 -12.91 -9.27 17.74
N ARG A 65 -12.97 -10.52 17.26
CA ARG A 65 -13.26 -11.67 18.12
C ARG A 65 -12.14 -11.92 19.13
N GLN A 66 -10.89 -11.93 18.70
CA GLN A 66 -9.74 -12.18 19.56
C GLN A 66 -9.59 -11.11 20.65
N MET A 67 -9.77 -9.83 20.31
CA MET A 67 -9.76 -8.72 21.27
C MET A 67 -10.87 -8.87 22.32
N ARG A 68 -12.07 -9.27 21.90
CA ARG A 68 -13.19 -9.55 22.82
C ARG A 68 -12.88 -10.72 23.75
N GLU A 69 -12.25 -11.78 23.26
CA GLU A 69 -11.82 -12.94 24.06
C GLU A 69 -10.72 -12.55 25.06
N ALA A 70 -9.85 -11.60 24.70
CA ALA A 70 -8.83 -11.02 25.58
C ALA A 70 -9.40 -9.99 26.58
N GLY A 71 -10.64 -9.54 26.41
CA GLY A 71 -11.25 -8.51 27.25
C GLY A 71 -10.71 -7.10 26.98
N ASP A 72 -10.20 -6.85 25.78
CA ASP A 72 -9.55 -5.59 25.37
C ASP A 72 -10.18 -5.02 24.08
N TYR A 73 -9.84 -3.78 23.71
CA TYR A 73 -10.31 -3.13 22.50
C TYR A 73 -9.24 -2.17 21.95
N PRO A 74 -9.01 -2.10 20.63
CA PRO A 74 -7.96 -1.24 20.09
C PRO A 74 -8.27 0.24 20.31
N ASP A 75 -7.24 1.04 20.59
CA ASP A 75 -7.26 2.50 20.47
C ASP A 75 -6.69 2.95 19.12
N VAL A 76 -5.65 2.23 18.66
CA VAL A 76 -4.96 2.52 17.40
C VAL A 76 -4.81 1.23 16.60
N MET A 77 -5.21 1.27 15.33
CA MET A 77 -5.02 0.17 14.38
C MET A 77 -4.14 0.60 13.22
N ILE A 78 -3.11 -0.18 12.91
CA ILE A 78 -2.03 0.19 12.00
C ILE A 78 -1.86 -0.89 10.91
N GLY A 79 -1.68 -0.49 9.66
CA GLY A 79 -1.36 -1.43 8.58
C GLY A 79 -0.64 -0.77 7.43
N CYS A 80 0.22 -1.55 6.75
CA CYS A 80 0.97 -1.09 5.60
C CYS A 80 0.11 -1.11 4.32
N CYS A 81 0.37 -0.20 3.39
CA CYS A 81 -0.49 0.07 2.25
C CYS A 81 0.30 0.03 0.94
N GLY A 82 0.12 -1.05 0.18
CA GLY A 82 0.51 -1.11 -1.23
C GLY A 82 -0.67 -0.65 -2.08
N GLY A 83 -1.65 -1.54 -2.30
CA GLY A 83 -2.97 -1.18 -2.83
C GLY A 83 -4.07 -1.03 -1.75
N GLY A 84 -3.72 -1.21 -0.48
CA GLY A 84 -4.61 -1.00 0.68
C GLY A 84 -5.42 -2.20 1.16
N SER A 85 -5.31 -3.37 0.53
CA SER A 85 -6.16 -4.53 0.84
C SER A 85 -6.02 -5.09 2.27
N ASN A 86 -4.79 -5.29 2.74
CA ASN A 86 -4.56 -5.81 4.09
C ASN A 86 -4.97 -4.78 5.17
N PHE A 87 -4.75 -3.50 4.92
CA PHE A 87 -5.13 -2.42 5.82
C PHE A 87 -6.65 -2.29 5.92
N ALA A 88 -7.35 -2.26 4.78
CA ALA A 88 -8.80 -2.26 4.73
C ALA A 88 -9.38 -3.51 5.41
N GLY A 89 -8.79 -4.68 5.16
CA GLY A 89 -9.18 -5.93 5.79
C GLY A 89 -9.11 -5.89 7.31
N LEU A 90 -8.07 -5.24 7.86
CA LEU A 90 -7.93 -5.00 9.30
C LEU A 90 -8.97 -4.01 9.82
N VAL A 91 -9.08 -2.81 9.23
CA VAL A 91 -9.75 -1.67 9.89
C VAL A 91 -11.22 -1.48 9.50
N PHE A 92 -11.66 -1.96 8.33
CA PHE A 92 -13.04 -1.76 7.90
C PHE A 92 -14.08 -2.43 8.82
N PRO A 93 -13.83 -3.61 9.41
CA PRO A 93 -14.71 -4.17 10.44
C PRO A 93 -14.89 -3.27 11.68
N PHE A 94 -13.91 -2.42 11.99
CA PHE A 94 -13.93 -1.48 13.11
C PHE A 94 -14.47 -0.09 12.73
N MET A 95 -14.59 0.22 11.43
CA MET A 95 -15.09 1.51 10.93
C MET A 95 -16.49 1.87 11.45
N PRO A 96 -17.48 0.94 11.53
CA PRO A 96 -18.79 1.27 12.09
C PRO A 96 -18.73 1.82 13.52
N ASP A 97 -17.79 1.34 14.33
CA ASP A 97 -17.60 1.80 15.70
C ASP A 97 -17.04 3.22 15.76
N LYS A 98 -16.06 3.53 14.90
CA LYS A 98 -15.56 4.90 14.73
C LYS A 98 -16.68 5.85 14.30
N LEU A 99 -17.50 5.44 13.33
CA LEU A 99 -18.63 6.23 12.83
C LEU A 99 -19.74 6.41 13.89
N ARG A 100 -19.83 5.51 14.87
CA ARG A 100 -20.71 5.64 16.05
C ARG A 100 -20.11 6.48 17.18
N GLY A 101 -18.91 7.04 16.98
CA GLY A 101 -18.26 7.93 17.92
C GLY A 101 -17.28 7.26 18.87
N LYS A 102 -16.86 6.00 18.64
CA LYS A 102 -15.69 5.47 19.36
C LYS A 102 -14.43 6.19 18.89
N GLU A 103 -13.59 6.58 19.84
CA GLU A 103 -12.27 7.18 19.60
C GLU A 103 -11.30 6.11 19.10
N LEU A 104 -11.31 5.86 17.80
CA LEU A 104 -10.41 4.92 17.12
C LEU A 104 -9.51 5.64 16.13
N ARG A 105 -8.22 5.34 16.14
CA ARG A 105 -7.28 5.82 15.12
C ARG A 105 -6.92 4.70 14.16
N PHE A 106 -7.01 4.97 12.87
CA PHE A 106 -6.64 4.04 11.82
C PHE A 106 -5.48 4.63 11.03
N VAL A 107 -4.29 4.05 11.15
CA VAL A 107 -3.05 4.59 10.58
C VAL A 107 -2.60 3.72 9.41
N ALA A 108 -2.77 4.25 8.21
CA ALA A 108 -2.32 3.65 6.97
C ALA A 108 -0.86 4.07 6.71
N VAL A 109 0.01 3.10 6.46
CA VAL A 109 1.46 3.34 6.37
C VAL A 109 1.99 2.98 4.99
N GLU A 110 2.77 3.87 4.38
CA GLU A 110 3.35 3.68 3.05
C GLU A 110 4.85 4.06 3.02
N PRO A 111 5.60 3.80 1.95
CA PRO A 111 7.00 4.21 1.86
C PRO A 111 7.13 5.65 1.32
N CYS A 112 8.15 6.39 1.78
CA CYS A 112 8.50 7.71 1.20
C CYS A 112 8.89 7.63 -0.29
N SER A 113 9.25 6.45 -0.78
CA SER A 113 9.58 6.18 -2.19
C SER A 113 8.34 5.98 -3.07
N CYS A 114 7.18 5.66 -2.48
CA CYS A 114 5.88 5.54 -3.15
C CYS A 114 4.78 6.21 -2.27
N PRO A 115 4.79 7.54 -2.12
CA PRO A 115 3.96 8.27 -1.16
C PRO A 115 2.53 8.54 -1.70
N THR A 116 1.81 7.46 -2.03
CA THR A 116 0.51 7.50 -2.74
C THR A 116 -0.57 8.27 -2.00
N MET A 117 -0.73 8.06 -0.70
CA MET A 117 -1.75 8.69 0.13
C MET A 117 -1.30 10.04 0.69
N SER A 118 -0.03 10.14 1.08
CA SER A 118 0.55 11.32 1.74
C SER A 118 0.88 12.46 0.79
N ARG A 119 1.27 12.16 -0.47
CA ARG A 119 1.70 13.16 -1.47
C ARG A 119 1.02 13.02 -2.84
N GLY A 120 0.23 11.97 -3.06
CA GLY A 120 -0.60 11.81 -4.25
C GLY A 120 -1.85 12.69 -4.26
N GLN A 121 -2.66 12.58 -5.32
CA GLN A 121 -3.92 13.32 -5.45
C GLN A 121 -5.13 12.39 -5.56
N PHE A 122 -6.24 12.79 -4.94
CA PHE A 122 -7.52 12.08 -5.04
C PHE A 122 -8.24 12.41 -6.36
N ARG A 123 -7.96 11.64 -7.41
CA ARG A 123 -8.45 11.85 -8.78
C ARG A 123 -8.94 10.55 -9.41
N TYR A 124 -9.59 10.67 -10.57
CA TYR A 124 -9.82 9.51 -11.42
C TYR A 124 -8.53 9.16 -12.17
N ASP A 125 -8.15 7.90 -12.14
CA ASP A 125 -6.96 7.37 -12.80
C ASP A 125 -7.18 5.90 -13.20
N PHE A 126 -6.34 5.40 -14.08
CA PHE A 126 -6.31 4.00 -14.49
C PHE A 126 -5.58 3.14 -13.45
N GLY A 127 -6.03 1.90 -13.30
CA GLY A 127 -5.38 0.90 -12.46
C GLY A 127 -4.13 0.28 -13.11
N ASP A 128 -3.90 0.54 -14.39
CA ASP A 128 -2.80 -0.02 -15.18
C ASP A 128 -2.18 1.03 -16.12
N THR A 129 -0.93 0.81 -16.49
CA THR A 129 -0.14 1.77 -17.29
C THR A 129 -0.65 1.86 -18.73
N SER A 130 -1.23 0.80 -19.29
CA SER A 130 -1.78 0.79 -20.65
C SER A 130 -3.24 1.22 -20.73
N GLN A 131 -3.83 1.66 -19.61
CA GLN A 131 -5.19 2.21 -19.53
C GLN A 131 -6.28 1.23 -19.99
N LEU A 132 -6.07 -0.07 -19.76
CA LEU A 132 -7.01 -1.15 -20.09
C LEU A 132 -8.11 -1.31 -19.04
N THR A 133 -7.86 -0.86 -17.81
CA THR A 133 -8.82 -0.86 -16.71
C THR A 133 -9.81 0.31 -16.84
N PRO A 134 -11.01 0.21 -16.26
CA PRO A 134 -11.88 1.38 -16.11
C PRO A 134 -11.23 2.41 -15.16
N LEU A 135 -11.68 3.66 -15.26
CA LEU A 135 -11.23 4.72 -14.37
C LEU A 135 -11.70 4.50 -12.93
N ILE A 136 -10.78 4.71 -11.98
CA ILE A 136 -10.96 4.48 -10.56
C ILE A 136 -10.73 5.80 -9.82
N LYS A 137 -11.68 6.24 -8.98
CA LYS A 137 -11.48 7.41 -8.10
C LYS A 137 -10.64 6.99 -6.89
N MET A 138 -9.38 7.39 -6.86
CA MET A 138 -8.42 6.99 -5.83
C MET A 138 -7.37 8.07 -5.58
N PHE A 139 -6.67 7.96 -4.44
CA PHE A 139 -5.37 8.60 -4.32
C PHE A 139 -4.40 7.90 -5.26
N THR A 140 -3.63 8.69 -6.01
CA THR A 140 -2.72 8.19 -7.04
C THR A 140 -1.47 9.06 -7.16
N LEU A 141 -0.36 8.42 -7.53
CA LEU A 141 0.85 9.06 -8.06
C LEU A 141 0.85 9.22 -9.59
N GLY A 142 -0.19 8.69 -10.26
CA GLY A 142 -0.35 8.58 -11.71
C GLY A 142 0.00 7.18 -12.24
N HIS A 143 -0.78 6.64 -13.17
CA HIS A 143 -0.60 5.28 -13.73
C HIS A 143 0.74 5.04 -14.47
N ASN A 144 1.45 6.12 -14.81
CA ASN A 144 2.79 6.07 -15.41
C ASN A 144 3.92 6.12 -14.37
N PHE A 145 3.59 6.12 -13.08
CA PHE A 145 4.56 6.02 -12.02
C PHE A 145 5.36 4.72 -12.13
N VAL A 146 6.68 4.86 -12.08
CA VAL A 146 7.63 3.74 -11.98
C VAL A 146 8.40 3.91 -10.66
N PRO A 147 8.33 2.91 -9.75
CA PRO A 147 9.05 2.96 -8.49
C PRO A 147 10.57 2.95 -8.73
N PRO A 148 11.36 3.58 -7.86
CA PRO A 148 12.82 3.56 -7.97
C PRO A 148 13.36 2.13 -7.82
N GLY A 149 14.31 1.73 -8.67
CA GLY A 149 14.88 0.37 -8.68
C GLY A 149 15.62 -0.03 -7.40
N ILE A 150 16.06 0.94 -6.61
CA ILE A 150 16.75 0.73 -5.32
C ILE A 150 15.81 0.35 -4.17
N HIS A 151 14.49 0.53 -4.34
CA HIS A 151 13.50 0.28 -3.29
C HIS A 151 13.27 -1.22 -3.05
N ALA A 152 13.54 -1.66 -1.83
CA ALA A 152 13.39 -3.05 -1.41
C ALA A 152 12.20 -3.26 -0.44
N GLY A 153 11.57 -2.17 0.04
CA GLY A 153 10.47 -2.22 1.01
C GLY A 153 9.09 -2.62 0.48
N GLY A 154 8.97 -3.11 -0.76
CA GLY A 154 7.67 -3.46 -1.35
C GLY A 154 6.74 -2.27 -1.57
N LEU A 155 5.41 -2.43 -1.48
CA LEU A 155 4.43 -1.32 -1.51
C LEU A 155 4.56 -0.36 -2.72
N ARG A 156 4.77 -0.91 -3.92
CA ARG A 156 5.16 -0.16 -5.14
C ARG A 156 4.02 0.32 -6.03
N TYR A 157 2.77 0.09 -5.64
CA TYR A 157 1.62 0.41 -6.49
C TYR A 157 1.33 1.92 -6.45
N HIS A 158 1.00 2.51 -7.60
CA HIS A 158 0.83 3.96 -7.75
C HIS A 158 -0.48 4.48 -7.17
N GLY A 159 -1.49 3.61 -7.04
CA GLY A 159 -2.84 3.95 -6.61
C GLY A 159 -3.19 3.36 -5.25
N MET A 160 -4.35 3.73 -4.73
CA MET A 160 -4.89 3.19 -3.48
C MET A 160 -6.33 2.71 -3.67
N ALA A 161 -6.78 1.72 -2.90
CA ALA A 161 -8.17 1.26 -2.98
C ALA A 161 -9.17 2.44 -2.88
N PRO A 162 -10.27 2.47 -3.68
CA PRO A 162 -11.22 3.58 -3.67
C PRO A 162 -11.84 3.85 -2.30
N LEU A 163 -12.19 2.79 -1.57
CA LEU A 163 -12.78 2.92 -0.24
C LEU A 163 -11.77 3.43 0.79
N VAL A 164 -10.50 3.00 0.71
CA VAL A 164 -9.42 3.52 1.56
C VAL A 164 -9.15 4.99 1.23
N SER A 165 -9.09 5.33 -0.06
CA SER A 165 -8.91 6.69 -0.54
C SER A 165 -10.04 7.61 -0.09
N PHE A 166 -11.28 7.14 -0.16
CA PHE A 166 -12.44 7.91 0.29
C PHE A 166 -12.44 8.08 1.80
N ALA A 167 -12.10 7.04 2.57
CA ALA A 167 -11.94 7.14 4.02
C ALA A 167 -10.88 8.17 4.42
N LEU A 168 -9.74 8.22 3.70
CA LEU A 168 -8.71 9.24 3.92
C LEU A 168 -9.22 10.64 3.58
N LYS A 169 -9.90 10.79 2.44
CA LYS A 169 -10.49 12.06 2.02
C LYS A 169 -11.50 12.62 3.04
N LEU A 170 -12.23 11.75 3.72
CA LEU A 170 -13.17 12.10 4.78
C LEU A 170 -12.52 12.32 6.16
N GLY A 171 -11.21 12.10 6.30
CA GLY A 171 -10.52 12.19 7.60
C GLY A 171 -10.85 11.05 8.56
N LEU A 172 -11.32 9.91 8.05
CA LEU A 172 -11.63 8.72 8.85
C LEU A 172 -10.41 7.84 9.10
N ILE A 173 -9.36 7.99 8.30
CA ILE A 173 -8.07 7.33 8.48
C ILE A 173 -6.96 8.38 8.36
N GLU A 174 -5.80 8.05 8.90
CA GLU A 174 -4.56 8.82 8.80
C GLU A 174 -3.61 8.11 7.84
N ALA A 175 -2.78 8.88 7.12
CA ALA A 175 -1.74 8.33 6.26
C ALA A 175 -0.37 8.86 6.71
N THR A 176 0.61 7.98 6.84
CA THR A 176 2.00 8.35 7.15
C THR A 176 2.97 7.58 6.25
N ALA A 177 4.12 8.19 5.98
CA ALA A 177 5.15 7.60 5.15
C ALA A 177 6.46 7.47 5.93
N PHE A 178 7.16 6.34 5.76
CA PHE A 178 8.47 6.11 6.36
C PHE A 178 9.53 5.78 5.32
N HIS A 179 10.78 6.06 5.70
CA HIS A 179 11.94 5.68 4.94
C HIS A 179 12.26 4.19 5.13
N GLN A 180 12.77 3.53 4.09
CA GLN A 180 12.93 2.08 4.16
C GLN A 180 13.99 1.65 5.16
N VAL A 181 15.07 2.43 5.35
CA VAL A 181 16.13 2.07 6.30
C VAL A 181 15.60 2.00 7.73
N GLU A 182 14.80 2.97 8.18
CA GLU A 182 14.18 2.93 9.51
C GLU A 182 13.13 1.81 9.64
N CYS A 183 12.45 1.43 8.55
CA CYS A 183 11.56 0.28 8.54
C CYS A 183 12.33 -1.04 8.70
N PHE A 184 13.46 -1.22 8.02
CA PHE A 184 14.31 -2.41 8.19
C PHE A 184 14.96 -2.47 9.58
N GLN A 185 15.33 -1.33 10.17
CA GLN A 185 15.75 -1.26 11.57
C GLN A 185 14.65 -1.76 12.52
N ALA A 186 13.41 -1.31 12.31
CA ALA A 186 12.26 -1.77 13.08
C ALA A 186 11.99 -3.28 12.89
N ALA A 187 12.13 -3.78 11.66
CA ALA A 187 12.00 -5.21 11.38
C ALA A 187 13.07 -6.06 12.06
N GLN A 188 14.32 -5.61 12.05
CA GLN A 188 15.40 -6.30 12.74
C GLN A 188 15.12 -6.36 14.24
N MET A 189 14.76 -5.23 14.86
CA MET A 189 14.38 -5.19 16.28
C MET A 189 13.25 -6.18 16.56
N PHE A 190 12.19 -6.17 15.76
CA PHE A 190 11.05 -7.08 15.92
C PHE A 190 11.44 -8.56 15.80
N ALA A 191 12.32 -8.90 14.85
CA ALA A 191 12.81 -10.27 14.71
C ALA A 191 13.66 -10.71 15.91
N GLU A 192 14.47 -9.80 16.46
CA GLU A 192 15.31 -10.06 17.64
C GLU A 192 14.49 -10.19 18.93
N THR A 193 13.36 -9.48 19.06
CA THR A 193 12.53 -9.49 20.27
C THR A 193 11.38 -10.51 20.22
N GLU A 194 10.72 -10.65 19.06
CA GLU A 194 9.52 -11.50 18.89
C GLU A 194 9.80 -12.79 18.12
N GLY A 195 11.00 -12.96 17.57
CA GLY A 195 11.43 -14.20 16.91
C GLY A 195 10.86 -14.46 15.51
N THR A 196 10.14 -13.50 14.92
CA THR A 196 9.57 -13.61 13.57
C THR A 196 10.20 -12.60 12.63
N ILE A 197 10.71 -13.05 11.48
CA ILE A 197 11.22 -12.17 10.42
C ILE A 197 10.02 -11.63 9.63
N PRO A 198 9.70 -10.32 9.68
CA PRO A 198 8.54 -9.76 9.00
C PRO A 198 8.83 -9.55 7.51
N ALA A 199 7.80 -9.47 6.66
CA ALA A 199 7.98 -9.04 5.28
C ALA A 199 8.46 -7.56 5.23
N PRO A 200 9.27 -7.13 4.24
CA PRO A 200 9.65 -5.73 4.06
C PRO A 200 8.45 -4.76 4.00
N GLU A 201 7.31 -5.20 3.47
CA GLU A 201 6.06 -4.43 3.52
C GLU A 201 5.59 -4.21 4.96
N SER A 202 5.56 -5.28 5.76
CA SER A 202 5.06 -5.26 7.14
C SER A 202 5.96 -4.45 8.07
N SER A 203 7.25 -4.29 7.73
CA SER A 203 8.18 -3.50 8.51
C SER A 203 7.75 -2.02 8.65
N HIS A 204 6.98 -1.51 7.70
CA HIS A 204 6.37 -0.18 7.76
C HIS A 204 5.33 -0.08 8.89
N ALA A 205 4.47 -1.09 9.03
CA ALA A 205 3.49 -1.14 10.10
C ALA A 205 4.14 -1.32 11.47
N ILE A 206 5.20 -2.13 11.55
CA ILE A 206 6.01 -2.30 12.78
C ILE A 206 6.66 -0.96 13.17
N ARG A 207 7.28 -0.26 12.21
CA ARG A 207 7.87 1.06 12.46
C ARG A 207 6.84 2.05 13.01
N ALA A 208 5.66 2.10 12.40
CA ALA A 208 4.57 2.94 12.86
C ALA A 208 4.08 2.57 14.27
N ALA A 209 4.00 1.28 14.59
CA ALA A 209 3.63 0.80 15.92
C ALA A 209 4.66 1.21 16.99
N ILE A 210 5.96 1.12 16.66
CA ILE A 210 7.03 1.60 17.55
C ILE A 210 6.90 3.10 17.79
N VAL A 211 6.71 3.91 16.74
CA VAL A 211 6.52 5.37 16.87
C VAL A 211 5.30 5.70 17.74
N GLU A 212 4.19 4.98 17.56
CA GLU A 212 2.98 5.16 18.37
C GLU A 212 3.23 4.79 19.84
N ALA A 213 3.95 3.69 20.11
CA ALA A 213 4.32 3.29 21.46
C ALA A 213 5.28 4.29 22.14
N GLU A 214 6.25 4.83 21.40
CA GLU A 214 7.14 5.89 21.87
C GLU A 214 6.36 7.15 22.25
N ARG A 215 5.39 7.55 21.42
CA ARG A 215 4.50 8.67 21.71
C ARG A 215 3.66 8.43 22.97
N CYS A 216 3.10 7.23 23.14
CA CYS A 216 2.35 6.86 24.35
C CYS A 216 3.22 6.98 25.61
N ARG A 217 4.49 6.55 25.53
CA ARG A 217 5.47 6.71 26.61
C ARG A 217 5.76 8.18 26.94
N GLU A 218 5.94 9.02 25.93
CA GLU A 218 6.19 10.47 26.11
C GLU A 218 5.00 11.20 26.71
N GLU A 219 3.79 10.83 26.29
CA GLU A 219 2.53 11.38 26.78
C GLU A 219 2.09 10.78 28.13
N ASN A 220 2.79 9.73 28.60
CA ASN A 220 2.42 8.92 29.77
C ASN A 220 0.97 8.42 29.68
N THR A 221 0.60 7.88 28.52
CA THR A 221 -0.72 7.28 28.26
C THR A 221 -0.58 5.79 27.96
N GLU A 222 -1.60 5.03 28.36
CA GLU A 222 -1.73 3.61 28.04
C GLU A 222 -2.74 3.48 26.89
N LYS A 223 -2.35 2.80 25.81
CA LYS A 223 -3.19 2.55 24.63
C LYS A 223 -2.97 1.15 24.11
N CYS A 224 -4.05 0.51 23.65
CA CYS A 224 -3.99 -0.73 22.92
C CYS A 224 -3.69 -0.46 21.44
N ILE A 225 -2.50 -0.89 20.99
CA ILE A 225 -2.03 -0.73 19.61
C ILE A 225 -2.12 -2.09 18.91
N VAL A 226 -2.98 -2.19 17.90
CA VAL A 226 -3.08 -3.35 17.01
C VAL A 226 -2.42 -3.00 15.69
N PHE A 227 -1.51 -3.83 15.20
CA PHE A 227 -0.98 -3.68 13.84
C PHE A 227 -1.09 -4.99 13.06
N ASN A 228 -1.25 -4.90 11.74
CA ASN A 228 -1.29 -6.08 10.88
C ASN A 228 0.11 -6.48 10.41
N LEU A 229 0.64 -7.59 10.93
CA LEU A 229 1.81 -8.27 10.38
C LEU A 229 1.39 -9.02 9.09
N SER A 230 1.35 -8.28 7.98
CA SER A 230 0.75 -8.75 6.73
C SER A 230 1.45 -9.94 6.05
N GLY A 231 2.68 -10.28 6.47
CA GLY A 231 3.43 -11.42 5.95
C GLY A 231 4.79 -11.61 6.62
N HIS A 232 5.40 -12.78 6.41
CA HIS A 232 6.76 -13.10 6.85
C HIS A 232 7.79 -12.77 5.76
N GLY A 233 9.04 -12.48 6.15
CA GLY A 233 10.12 -12.12 5.24
C GLY A 233 11.02 -13.27 4.80
N LEU A 234 10.64 -14.53 5.05
CA LEU A 234 11.48 -15.70 4.70
C LEU A 234 11.79 -15.82 3.20
N CYS A 235 10.92 -15.27 2.34
CA CYS A 235 11.12 -15.24 0.89
C CYS A 235 11.78 -13.94 0.40
N ASP A 236 12.03 -13.00 1.31
CA ASP A 236 12.50 -11.64 1.03
C ASP A 236 13.88 -11.38 1.67
N LEU A 237 14.62 -12.45 1.99
CA LEU A 237 15.93 -12.37 2.64
C LEU A 237 16.97 -11.59 1.83
N SER A 238 16.81 -11.47 0.51
CA SER A 238 17.69 -10.62 -0.30
C SER A 238 17.53 -9.13 0.00
N ALA A 239 16.34 -8.69 0.41
CA ALA A 239 16.11 -7.32 0.84
C ALA A 239 16.77 -7.07 2.21
N TYR A 240 16.69 -8.05 3.11
CA TYR A 240 17.40 -8.02 4.38
C TYR A 240 18.92 -8.07 4.21
N ASP A 241 19.44 -8.88 3.28
CA ASP A 241 20.86 -8.94 2.96
C ASP A 241 21.39 -7.57 2.54
N ARG A 242 20.68 -6.87 1.65
CA ARG A 242 21.01 -5.50 1.25
C ARG A 242 21.00 -4.51 2.42
N TYR A 243 20.07 -4.66 3.35
CA TYR A 243 20.04 -3.83 4.56
C TYR A 243 21.25 -4.13 5.46
N LEU A 244 21.53 -5.41 5.72
CA LEU A 244 22.62 -5.86 6.59
C LEU A 244 24.01 -5.58 6.00
N SER A 245 24.14 -5.54 4.66
CA SER A 245 25.37 -5.15 3.96
C SER A 245 25.58 -3.63 3.90
N GLY A 246 24.57 -2.83 4.25
CA GLY A 246 24.60 -1.37 4.14
C GLY A 246 24.33 -0.83 2.73
N ASP A 247 23.81 -1.66 1.82
CA ASP A 247 23.51 -1.32 0.42
C ASP A 247 22.06 -0.82 0.22
N LEU A 248 21.33 -0.61 1.31
CA LEU A 248 19.97 -0.06 1.29
C LEU A 248 20.01 1.46 1.50
N GLU A 249 19.51 2.21 0.53
CA GLU A 249 19.48 3.67 0.56
C GLU A 249 18.06 4.19 0.67
N ASP A 250 17.88 5.26 1.45
CA ASP A 250 16.60 5.95 1.48
C ASP A 250 16.37 6.77 0.22
N PHE A 251 15.13 6.72 -0.27
CA PHE A 251 14.71 7.48 -1.43
C PHE A 251 13.38 8.16 -1.16
N GLU A 252 13.38 9.48 -1.25
CA GLU A 252 12.16 10.27 -1.27
C GLU A 252 11.77 10.56 -2.73
N TYR A 253 10.54 10.20 -3.11
CA TYR A 253 10.13 10.38 -4.49
C TYR A 253 10.00 11.88 -4.83
N PRO A 254 10.64 12.39 -5.91
CA PRO A 254 10.62 13.82 -6.23
C PRO A 254 9.20 14.35 -6.53
N GLN A 255 8.84 15.50 -5.95
CA GLN A 255 7.49 16.05 -6.12
C GLN A 255 7.19 16.41 -7.58
N GLU A 256 8.19 16.87 -8.33
CA GLU A 256 8.08 17.25 -9.74
C GLU A 256 7.68 16.05 -10.60
N LYS A 257 8.20 14.85 -10.28
CA LYS A 257 7.82 13.62 -10.99
C LYS A 257 6.38 13.21 -10.73
N ILE A 258 5.91 13.38 -9.48
CA ILE A 258 4.49 13.16 -9.13
C ILE A 258 3.63 14.13 -9.95
N GLN A 259 3.96 15.42 -9.96
CA GLN A 259 3.17 16.42 -10.69
C GLN A 259 3.17 16.17 -12.20
N ALA A 260 4.30 15.76 -12.78
CA ALA A 260 4.40 15.39 -14.18
C ALA A 260 3.47 14.21 -14.52
N SER A 261 3.49 13.14 -13.72
CA SER A 261 2.62 11.98 -13.94
C SER A 261 1.13 12.33 -13.73
N LEU A 262 0.82 13.17 -12.74
CA LEU A 262 -0.54 13.63 -12.48
C LEU A 262 -1.11 14.57 -13.58
N ALA A 263 -0.24 15.26 -14.32
CA ALA A 263 -0.64 16.14 -15.42
C ALA A 263 -1.16 15.35 -16.64
N GLU A 264 -0.77 14.09 -16.79
CA GLU A 264 -1.21 13.20 -17.86
C GLU A 264 -2.58 12.54 -17.58
N LEU A 265 -3.10 12.70 -16.36
CA LEU A 265 -4.38 12.13 -15.96
C LEU A 265 -5.57 12.82 -16.64
N PRO A 266 -6.64 12.07 -16.94
CA PRO A 266 -7.84 12.65 -17.52
C PRO A 266 -8.41 13.75 -16.61
N LEU A 267 -8.86 14.84 -17.25
CA LEU A 267 -9.60 15.92 -16.59
C LEU A 267 -11.07 15.53 -16.53
N ILE A 268 -11.46 14.92 -15.41
CA ILE A 268 -12.85 14.55 -15.13
C ILE A 268 -13.39 15.53 -14.08
N PRO A 269 -14.46 16.29 -14.39
CA PRO A 269 -15.11 17.15 -13.41
C PRO A 269 -15.56 16.35 -12.19
N ASP A 270 -15.39 16.89 -10.98
CA ASP A 270 -15.92 16.20 -9.80
C ASP A 270 -17.45 16.29 -9.83
N PRO A 271 -18.20 15.18 -9.64
CA PRO A 271 -19.66 15.19 -9.76
C PRO A 271 -20.38 16.15 -8.80
N GLY A 272 -19.68 16.67 -7.78
CA GLY A 272 -20.19 17.60 -6.77
C GLY A 272 -19.70 19.05 -6.89
N SER A 273 -19.05 19.44 -8.00
CA SER A 273 -18.60 20.83 -8.22
C SER A 273 -19.64 21.69 -8.98
N GLN A 274 -20.94 21.44 -8.78
CA GLN A 274 -22.04 22.35 -9.14
C GLN A 274 -22.70 22.92 -7.89
#